data_AF-L7M495-F1
#
_entry.id   AF-L7M495-F1
#
_cell.length_a   1.000
_cell.length_b   1.000
_cell.length_c   1.000
_cell.angle_alpha   90.00
_cell.angle_beta   90.00
_cell.angle_gamma   90.00
#
_symmetry.space_group_name_H-M   'P 1'
#
loop_
_entity.id
_entity.type
_entity.pdbx_description
1 polymer ?
#
loop_
_entity_poly.entity_id
_entity_poly.type
_entity_poly.pdbx_seq_one_letter_code
_entity_poly.pdbx_strand_id
1 'polypeptide(L)'
;MDEVTLNERLYDLRKPFKLAFCALKEQKEAWEDCMEKARPHLVAIVTLREIQANCWAAKLAGSDLLAKYPDVRVRIVRRVENELFQEKEKLESILKILKKSLNVCSSACQQALEAYDNLAKNRSIEDVCYRSETCPSVADMLEWMTCTEQHFSSHVHARELLLEEANFGDDFKAGAFVKEWKDDSALIESMNDVLATVKFVMDMV
;
A
#
# COMPACT_ATOMS: atom_id res chain seq x y z
N MET A 1 25.49 1.34 -36.20
CA MET A 1 25.55 0.33 -35.11
C MET A 1 24.13 -0.15 -34.95
N ASP A 2 23.86 -1.40 -35.27
CA ASP A 2 22.49 -1.88 -35.41
C ASP A 2 21.79 -1.95 -34.05
N GLU A 3 20.51 -1.62 -34.03
CA GLU A 3 19.65 -1.56 -32.85
C GLU A 3 19.68 -2.88 -32.04
N VAL A 4 19.80 -4.00 -32.77
CA VAL A 4 19.92 -5.36 -32.24
C VAL A 4 21.19 -5.52 -31.39
N THR A 5 22.32 -5.00 -31.87
CA THR A 5 23.63 -5.13 -31.19
C THR A 5 23.69 -4.30 -29.93
N LEU A 6 22.98 -3.16 -29.86
CA LEU A 6 22.89 -2.35 -28.63
C LEU A 6 21.95 -2.97 -27.60
N ASN A 7 20.81 -3.50 -28.05
CA ASN A 7 19.87 -4.19 -27.17
C ASN A 7 20.49 -5.43 -26.52
N GLU A 8 21.29 -6.20 -27.25
CA GLU A 8 22.07 -7.32 -26.68
C GLU A 8 23.10 -6.84 -25.63
N ARG A 9 23.79 -5.72 -25.89
CA ARG A 9 24.80 -5.17 -24.96
C ARG A 9 24.23 -4.62 -23.65
N LEU A 10 22.98 -4.16 -23.69
CA LEU A 10 22.25 -3.59 -22.54
C LEU A 10 21.32 -4.60 -21.87
N TYR A 11 21.21 -5.82 -22.41
CA TYR A 11 20.35 -6.86 -21.87
C TYR A 11 20.67 -7.16 -20.39
N ASP A 12 21.95 -7.33 -20.06
CA ASP A 12 22.39 -7.63 -18.71
C ASP A 12 22.08 -6.50 -17.72
N LEU A 13 22.07 -5.24 -18.18
CA LEU A 13 21.68 -4.08 -17.38
C LEU A 13 20.17 -3.99 -17.16
N ARG A 14 19.37 -4.38 -18.17
CA ARG A 14 17.90 -4.28 -18.12
C ARG A 14 17.25 -5.47 -17.43
N LYS A 15 17.89 -6.64 -17.43
CA LYS A 15 17.36 -7.88 -16.85
C LYS A 15 17.03 -7.77 -15.34
N PRO A 16 17.87 -7.17 -14.48
CA PRO A 16 17.53 -6.96 -13.07
C PRO A 16 16.27 -6.11 -12.87
N PHE A 17 16.13 -5.03 -13.65
CA PHE A 17 14.93 -4.17 -13.61
C PHE A 17 13.68 -4.90 -14.08
N LYS A 18 13.77 -5.74 -15.13
CA LYS A 18 12.67 -6.62 -15.55
C LYS A 18 12.14 -7.47 -14.39
N LEU A 19 13.04 -8.12 -13.64
CA LEU A 19 12.66 -8.93 -12.49
C LEU A 19 12.04 -8.08 -11.38
N ALA A 20 12.58 -6.88 -11.15
CA ALA A 20 12.01 -5.93 -10.18
C ALA A 20 10.59 -5.48 -10.57
N PHE A 21 10.32 -5.23 -11.85
CA PHE A 21 8.97 -4.92 -12.33
C PHE A 21 8.00 -6.10 -12.24
N CYS A 22 8.46 -7.33 -12.44
CA CYS A 22 7.65 -8.52 -12.15
C CYS A 22 7.26 -8.60 -10.67
N ALA A 23 8.23 -8.40 -9.77
CA ALA A 23 7.96 -8.35 -8.34
C ALA A 23 6.99 -7.20 -7.98
N LEU A 24 7.15 -6.03 -8.59
CA LEU A 24 6.26 -4.88 -8.41
C LEU A 24 4.81 -5.21 -8.82
N LYS A 25 4.61 -5.91 -9.94
CA LYS A 25 3.30 -6.36 -10.39
C LYS A 25 2.63 -7.27 -9.35
N GLU A 26 3.37 -8.25 -8.84
CA GLU A 26 2.87 -9.12 -7.76
C GLU A 26 2.55 -8.33 -6.49
N GLN A 27 3.37 -7.33 -6.15
CA GLN A 27 3.13 -6.49 -4.98
C GLN A 27 1.92 -5.56 -5.15
N LYS A 28 1.63 -5.10 -6.38
CA LYS A 28 0.40 -4.38 -6.68
C LYS A 28 -0.83 -5.23 -6.41
N GLU A 29 -0.84 -6.47 -6.89
CA GLU A 29 -1.95 -7.40 -6.67
C GLU A 29 -2.13 -7.71 -5.17
N ALA A 30 -1.01 -7.89 -4.44
CA ALA A 30 -1.02 -8.07 -3.00
C ALA A 30 -1.58 -6.83 -2.25
N TRP A 31 -1.26 -5.62 -2.73
CA TRP A 31 -1.81 -4.38 -2.20
C TRP A 31 -3.33 -4.33 -2.36
N GLU A 32 -3.83 -4.56 -3.57
CA GLU A 32 -5.26 -4.55 -3.90
C GLU A 32 -6.04 -5.58 -3.05
N ASP A 33 -5.51 -6.80 -2.91
CA ASP A 33 -6.08 -7.83 -2.03
C ASP A 33 -6.10 -7.41 -0.56
N CYS A 34 -5.04 -6.76 -0.07
CA CYS A 34 -5.00 -6.20 1.29
C CYS A 34 -6.07 -5.11 1.49
N MET A 35 -6.28 -4.24 0.50
CA MET A 35 -7.31 -3.19 0.56
C MET A 35 -8.72 -3.79 0.58
N GLU A 36 -8.99 -4.81 -0.23
CA GLU A 36 -10.27 -5.53 -0.19
C GLU A 36 -10.50 -6.23 1.15
N LYS A 37 -9.46 -6.84 1.73
CA LYS A 37 -9.52 -7.44 3.08
C LYS A 37 -9.74 -6.40 4.18
N ALA A 38 -9.21 -5.19 4.03
CA ALA A 38 -9.39 -4.11 5.00
C ALA A 38 -10.82 -3.55 4.98
N ARG A 39 -11.48 -3.54 3.80
CA ARG A 39 -12.81 -2.96 3.58
C ARG A 39 -13.87 -3.34 4.63
N PRO A 40 -14.11 -4.62 4.98
CA PRO A 40 -15.08 -4.98 6.02
C PRO A 40 -14.75 -4.41 7.40
N HIS A 41 -13.46 -4.34 7.77
CA HIS A 41 -13.01 -3.80 9.06
C HIS A 41 -13.23 -2.28 9.15
N LEU A 42 -12.98 -1.56 8.06
CA LEU A 42 -13.25 -0.13 7.98
C LEU A 42 -14.74 0.18 8.11
N VAL A 43 -15.60 -0.64 7.48
CA VAL A 43 -17.06 -0.51 7.61
C VAL A 43 -17.50 -0.80 9.05
N ALA A 44 -16.95 -1.84 9.68
CA ALA A 44 -17.21 -2.17 11.07
C ALA A 44 -16.84 -1.02 12.01
N ILE A 45 -15.68 -0.38 11.83
CA ILE A 45 -15.24 0.76 12.64
C ILE A 45 -16.24 1.93 12.57
N VAL A 46 -16.69 2.30 11.37
CA VAL A 46 -17.69 3.37 11.21
C VAL A 46 -18.99 2.99 11.91
N THR A 47 -19.45 1.75 11.70
CA THR A 47 -20.70 1.23 12.28
C THR A 47 -20.65 1.22 13.80
N LEU A 48 -19.55 0.75 14.38
CA LEU A 48 -19.32 0.72 15.82
C LEU A 48 -19.34 2.13 16.42
N ARG A 49 -18.75 3.11 15.73
CA ARG A 49 -18.77 4.50 16.17
C ARG A 49 -20.14 5.14 16.07
N GLU A 50 -20.93 4.80 15.07
CA GLU A 50 -22.35 5.19 15.01
C GLU A 50 -23.16 4.57 16.15
N ILE A 51 -22.92 3.28 16.47
CA ILE A 51 -23.55 2.62 17.62
C ILE A 51 -23.21 3.35 18.92
N GLN A 52 -21.95 3.72 19.13
CA GLN A 52 -21.52 4.46 20.32
C GLN A 52 -22.21 5.82 20.42
N ALA A 53 -22.23 6.60 19.33
CA ALA A 53 -22.90 7.90 19.29
C ALA A 53 -24.42 7.78 19.56
N ASN A 54 -25.08 6.81 18.94
CA ASN A 54 -26.50 6.54 19.13
C ASN A 54 -26.81 6.06 20.55
N CYS A 55 -25.93 5.26 21.15
CA CYS A 55 -26.06 4.82 22.54
C CYS A 55 -26.05 6.01 23.51
N TRP A 56 -25.22 7.03 23.26
CA TRP A 56 -25.21 8.27 24.04
C TRP A 56 -26.43 9.16 23.77
N ALA A 57 -26.83 9.31 22.51
CA ALA A 57 -27.96 10.16 22.12
C ALA A 57 -29.34 9.60 22.53
N ALA A 58 -29.46 8.28 22.73
CA ALA A 58 -30.72 7.64 23.09
C ALA A 58 -31.34 8.23 24.36
N LYS A 59 -32.64 8.51 24.36
CA LYS A 59 -33.38 9.00 25.54
C LYS A 59 -33.92 7.83 26.36
N LEU A 60 -33.06 7.24 27.20
CA LEU A 60 -33.41 6.07 28.03
C LEU A 60 -33.97 6.42 29.42
N ALA A 61 -34.01 7.69 29.80
CA ALA A 61 -34.53 8.13 31.09
C ALA A 61 -36.00 7.73 31.25
N GLY A 62 -36.35 7.09 32.36
CA GLY A 62 -37.72 6.62 32.64
C GLY A 62 -38.15 5.38 31.86
N SER A 63 -37.26 4.74 31.10
CA SER A 63 -37.57 3.49 30.40
C SER A 63 -37.45 2.26 31.31
N ASP A 64 -38.31 1.25 31.08
CA ASP A 64 -38.24 -0.05 31.76
C ASP A 64 -36.89 -0.75 31.57
N LEU A 65 -36.23 -0.48 30.43
CA LEU A 65 -34.90 -0.99 30.14
C LEU A 65 -33.86 -0.49 31.15
N LEU A 66 -33.87 0.81 31.45
CA LEU A 66 -32.92 1.41 32.40
C LEU A 66 -33.27 1.02 33.85
N ALA A 67 -34.55 0.85 34.16
CA ALA A 67 -35.00 0.34 35.47
C ALA A 67 -34.49 -1.09 35.73
N LYS A 68 -34.51 -1.95 34.70
CA LYS A 68 -34.03 -3.33 34.79
C LYS A 68 -32.50 -3.46 34.65
N TYR A 69 -31.86 -2.58 33.87
CA TYR A 69 -30.43 -2.59 33.59
C TYR A 69 -29.84 -1.16 33.68
N PRO A 70 -29.53 -0.67 34.90
CA PRO A 70 -29.04 0.69 35.10
C PRO A 70 -27.71 0.99 34.40
N ASP A 71 -26.88 -0.04 34.17
CA ASP A 71 -25.55 0.04 33.58
C ASP A 71 -25.52 -0.27 32.06
N VAL A 72 -26.69 -0.41 31.41
CA VAL A 72 -26.80 -0.85 30.01
C VAL A 72 -25.96 -0.02 29.03
N ARG A 73 -25.91 1.31 29.21
CA ARG A 73 -25.11 2.19 28.36
C ARG A 73 -23.62 1.90 28.48
N VAL A 74 -23.13 1.83 29.72
CA VAL A 74 -21.71 1.56 30.02
C VAL A 74 -21.31 0.20 29.46
N ARG A 75 -22.19 -0.81 29.60
CA ARG A 75 -21.97 -2.14 29.01
C ARG A 75 -21.86 -2.11 27.49
N ILE A 76 -22.77 -1.40 26.81
CA ILE A 76 -22.75 -1.27 25.35
C ILE A 76 -21.49 -0.53 24.89
N VAL A 77 -21.19 0.62 25.48
CA VAL A 77 -20.01 1.42 25.11
C VAL A 77 -18.73 0.61 25.30
N ARG A 78 -18.57 -0.07 26.44
CA ARG A 78 -17.40 -0.93 26.69
C ARG A 78 -17.32 -2.09 25.71
N ARG A 79 -18.45 -2.65 25.29
CA ARG A 79 -18.47 -3.72 24.28
C ARG A 79 -18.03 -3.17 22.92
N VAL A 80 -18.51 -2.00 22.54
CA VAL A 80 -18.13 -1.32 21.30
C VAL A 80 -16.63 -0.98 21.29
N GLU A 81 -16.10 -0.44 22.39
CA GLU A 81 -14.66 -0.14 22.53
C GLU A 81 -13.79 -1.39 22.35
N ASN A 82 -14.19 -2.52 22.96
CA ASN A 82 -13.49 -3.78 22.78
C ASN A 82 -13.54 -4.27 21.33
N GLU A 83 -14.68 -4.12 20.65
CA GLU A 83 -14.80 -4.51 19.24
C GLU A 83 -13.99 -3.57 18.32
N LEU A 84 -13.94 -2.26 18.60
CA LEU A 84 -13.07 -1.31 17.89
C LEU A 84 -11.60 -1.69 18.01
N PHE A 85 -11.17 -2.08 19.22
CA PHE A 85 -9.80 -2.57 19.45
C PHE A 85 -9.51 -3.83 18.61
N GLN A 86 -10.44 -4.78 18.56
CA GLN A 86 -10.29 -5.99 17.73
C GLN A 86 -10.23 -5.67 16.23
N GLU A 87 -11.03 -4.71 15.74
CA GLU A 87 -10.94 -4.30 14.33
C GLU A 87 -9.60 -3.63 14.02
N LYS A 88 -9.01 -2.87 14.95
CA LYS A 88 -7.65 -2.34 14.81
C LYS A 88 -6.60 -3.43 14.74
N GLU A 89 -6.64 -4.45 15.59
CA GLU A 89 -5.70 -5.59 15.53
C GLU A 89 -5.75 -6.32 14.17
N LYS A 90 -6.94 -6.38 13.55
CA LYS A 90 -7.11 -6.93 12.19
C LYS A 90 -6.48 -6.03 11.13
N LEU A 91 -6.68 -4.72 11.21
CA LEU A 91 -6.01 -3.75 10.33
C LEU A 91 -4.48 -3.75 10.52
N GLU A 92 -3.98 -3.89 11.74
CA GLU A 92 -2.55 -4.05 12.04
C GLU A 92 -1.99 -5.35 11.42
N SER A 93 -2.77 -6.43 11.40
CA SER A 93 -2.37 -7.67 10.73
C SER A 93 -2.29 -7.49 9.21
N ILE A 94 -3.20 -6.71 8.62
CA ILE A 94 -3.12 -6.34 7.19
C ILE A 94 -1.90 -5.47 6.93
N LEU A 95 -1.61 -4.49 7.80
CA LEU A 95 -0.42 -3.65 7.70
C LEU A 95 0.88 -4.48 7.74
N LYS A 96 0.94 -5.53 8.57
CA LYS A 96 2.09 -6.46 8.57
C LYS A 96 2.29 -7.15 7.22
N ILE A 97 1.21 -7.50 6.52
CA ILE A 97 1.29 -8.06 5.16
C ILE A 97 1.80 -7.01 4.17
N LEU A 98 1.28 -5.78 4.24
CA LEU A 98 1.75 -4.66 3.40
C LEU A 98 3.23 -4.35 3.62
N LYS A 99 3.70 -4.36 4.86
CA LYS A 99 5.13 -4.19 5.19
C LYS A 99 5.99 -5.32 4.61
N LYS A 100 5.50 -6.56 4.64
CA LYS A 100 6.19 -7.68 4.00
C LYS A 100 6.26 -7.48 2.48
N SER A 101 5.18 -7.02 1.87
CA SER A 101 5.13 -6.69 0.44
C SER A 101 6.10 -5.58 0.07
N LEU A 102 6.15 -4.50 0.86
CA LEU A 102 7.13 -3.42 0.74
C LEU A 102 8.57 -3.96 0.81
N ASN A 103 8.88 -4.85 1.77
CA ASN A 103 10.22 -5.43 1.88
C ASN A 103 10.62 -6.25 0.65
N VAL A 104 9.67 -6.96 0.03
CA VAL A 104 9.92 -7.69 -1.22
C VAL A 104 10.21 -6.70 -2.36
N CYS A 105 9.39 -5.65 -2.50
CA CYS A 105 9.59 -4.60 -3.50
C CYS A 105 10.94 -3.88 -3.32
N SER A 106 11.26 -3.50 -2.07
CA SER A 106 12.51 -2.82 -1.69
C SER A 106 13.73 -3.70 -1.99
N SER A 107 13.65 -5.00 -1.68
CA SER A 107 14.73 -5.95 -1.98
C SER A 107 14.94 -6.11 -3.48
N ALA A 108 13.86 -6.18 -4.26
CA ALA A 108 13.95 -6.26 -5.72
C ALA A 108 14.52 -4.98 -6.33
N CYS A 109 14.11 -3.81 -5.83
CA CYS A 109 14.67 -2.51 -6.20
C CYS A 109 16.17 -2.45 -5.90
N GLN A 110 16.57 -2.81 -4.67
CA GLN A 110 17.96 -2.81 -4.23
C GLN A 110 18.82 -3.74 -5.07
N GLN A 111 18.36 -4.95 -5.38
CA GLN A 111 19.06 -5.89 -6.25
C GLN A 111 19.26 -5.32 -7.67
N ALA A 112 18.26 -4.61 -8.20
CA ALA A 112 18.39 -3.95 -9.51
C ALA A 112 19.38 -2.79 -9.48
N LEU A 113 19.39 -1.98 -8.42
CA LEU A 113 20.34 -0.89 -8.21
C LEU A 113 21.78 -1.41 -8.07
N GLU A 114 21.99 -2.46 -7.28
CA GLU A 114 23.31 -3.08 -7.11
C GLU A 114 23.82 -3.69 -8.41
N ALA A 115 22.94 -4.32 -9.19
CA ALA A 115 23.30 -4.84 -10.50
C ALA A 115 23.64 -3.71 -11.48
N TYR A 116 22.89 -2.61 -11.46
CA TYR A 116 23.21 -1.41 -12.22
C TYR A 116 24.59 -0.86 -11.84
N ASP A 117 24.86 -0.62 -10.56
CA ASP A 117 26.13 -0.08 -10.08
C ASP A 117 27.33 -0.97 -10.46
N ASN A 118 27.13 -2.28 -10.51
CA ASN A 118 28.18 -3.22 -10.91
C ASN A 118 28.41 -3.26 -12.42
N LEU A 119 27.35 -3.24 -13.22
CA LEU A 119 27.41 -3.40 -14.68
C LEU A 119 27.67 -2.07 -15.41
N ALA A 120 27.30 -0.93 -14.82
CA ALA A 120 27.41 0.39 -15.42
C ALA A 120 28.84 0.99 -15.35
N LYS A 121 29.77 0.40 -14.57
CA LYS A 121 31.14 0.93 -14.36
C LYS A 121 31.92 1.19 -15.66
N ASN A 122 31.58 0.46 -16.73
CA ASN A 122 32.22 0.57 -18.04
C ASN A 122 31.22 0.98 -19.15
N ARG A 123 30.13 1.66 -18.79
CA ARG A 123 29.10 2.12 -19.73
C ARG A 123 29.13 3.64 -19.83
N SER A 124 28.87 4.16 -21.03
CA SER A 124 28.76 5.61 -21.21
C SER A 124 27.38 6.11 -20.77
N ILE A 125 27.24 7.43 -20.61
CA ILE A 125 25.93 8.03 -20.30
C ILE A 125 24.95 7.76 -21.45
N GLU A 126 25.43 7.80 -22.69
CA GLU A 126 24.63 7.48 -23.88
C GLU A 126 24.09 6.05 -23.85
N ASP A 127 24.89 5.08 -23.36
CA ASP A 127 24.46 3.69 -23.21
C ASP A 127 23.31 3.56 -22.20
N VAL A 128 23.38 4.26 -21.07
CA VAL A 128 22.37 4.20 -20.00
C VAL A 128 21.09 4.91 -20.40
N CYS A 129 21.19 6.01 -21.13
CA CYS A 129 20.07 6.78 -21.67
C CYS A 129 19.50 6.21 -22.98
N TYR A 130 20.09 5.16 -23.53
CA TYR A 130 19.61 4.56 -24.78
C TYR A 130 18.25 3.87 -24.58
N ARG A 131 17.28 4.32 -25.38
CA ARG A 131 15.93 3.74 -25.50
C ARG A 131 15.70 3.25 -26.93
N SER A 132 14.97 2.14 -27.07
CA SER A 132 14.42 1.68 -28.35
C SER A 132 12.91 1.89 -28.40
N GLU A 133 12.29 1.56 -29.53
CA GLU A 133 10.83 1.59 -29.65
C GLU A 133 10.13 0.62 -28.69
N THR A 134 10.80 -0.48 -28.35
CA THR A 134 10.26 -1.59 -27.54
C THR A 134 10.85 -1.69 -26.14
N CYS A 135 11.87 -0.88 -25.82
CA CYS A 135 12.56 -0.96 -24.54
C CYS A 135 12.95 0.43 -24.02
N PRO A 136 12.52 0.79 -22.79
CA PRO A 136 12.89 2.05 -22.19
C PRO A 136 14.39 2.06 -21.84
N SER A 137 14.91 3.25 -21.54
CA SER A 137 16.28 3.38 -21.13
C SER A 137 16.50 2.80 -19.72
N VAL A 138 17.74 2.47 -19.39
CA VAL A 138 18.08 1.99 -18.04
C VAL A 138 17.88 3.13 -17.03
N ALA A 139 18.12 4.38 -17.43
CA ALA A 139 17.80 5.56 -16.63
C ALA A 139 16.30 5.64 -16.28
N ASP A 140 15.42 5.48 -17.27
CA ASP A 140 13.96 5.49 -17.07
C ASP A 140 13.54 4.36 -16.12
N MET A 141 14.07 3.15 -16.33
CA MET A 141 13.76 1.99 -15.48
C MET A 141 14.16 2.22 -14.02
N LEU A 142 15.33 2.84 -13.80
CA LEU A 142 15.84 3.17 -12.48
C LEU A 142 14.97 4.23 -11.80
N GLU A 143 14.63 5.30 -12.51
CA GLU A 143 13.72 6.33 -12.01
C GLU A 143 12.37 5.73 -11.63
N TRP A 144 11.74 4.98 -12.52
CA TRP A 144 10.42 4.40 -12.26
C TRP A 144 10.43 3.43 -11.08
N MET A 145 11.46 2.57 -10.98
CA MET A 145 11.54 1.62 -9.88
C MET A 145 11.72 2.31 -8.53
N THR A 146 12.63 3.30 -8.46
CA THR A 146 12.90 4.04 -7.21
C THR A 146 11.73 4.93 -6.80
N CYS A 147 11.12 5.66 -7.74
CA CYS A 147 9.92 6.46 -7.45
C CYS A 147 8.75 5.58 -6.99
N THR A 148 8.54 4.41 -7.60
CA THR A 148 7.44 3.53 -7.21
C THR A 148 7.67 2.90 -5.83
N GLU A 149 8.90 2.48 -5.52
CA GLU A 149 9.25 2.00 -4.19
C GLU A 149 9.00 3.08 -3.13
N GLN A 150 9.42 4.32 -3.40
CA GLN A 150 9.20 5.45 -2.49
C GLN A 150 7.71 5.73 -2.27
N HIS A 151 6.89 5.69 -3.32
CA HIS A 151 5.44 5.84 -3.21
C HIS A 151 4.83 4.71 -2.37
N PHE A 152 5.19 3.46 -2.65
CA PHE A 152 4.72 2.29 -1.88
C PHE A 152 5.06 2.46 -0.41
N SER A 153 6.33 2.78 -0.12
CA SER A 153 6.84 3.01 1.23
C SER A 153 6.04 4.10 1.94
N SER A 154 5.84 5.26 1.29
CA SER A 154 5.09 6.39 1.86
C SER A 154 3.67 6.00 2.25
N HIS A 155 2.97 5.22 1.41
CA HIS A 155 1.60 4.78 1.69
C HIS A 155 1.52 3.69 2.78
N VAL A 156 2.55 2.85 2.95
CA VAL A 156 2.65 1.92 4.09
C VAL A 156 2.85 2.70 5.39
N HIS A 157 3.78 3.65 5.41
CA HIS A 157 4.07 4.48 6.59
C HIS A 157 2.87 5.35 6.98
N ALA A 158 2.15 5.91 6.03
CA ALA A 158 0.93 6.67 6.30
C ALA A 158 -0.12 5.83 7.03
N ARG A 159 -0.30 4.55 6.65
CA ARG A 159 -1.23 3.63 7.32
C ARG A 159 -0.73 3.18 8.69
N GLU A 160 0.57 3.02 8.86
CA GLU A 160 1.17 2.78 10.17
C GLU A 160 0.88 3.93 11.13
N LEU A 161 1.21 5.17 10.73
CA LEU A 161 0.96 6.36 11.53
C LEU A 161 -0.54 6.49 11.85
N LEU A 162 -1.40 6.26 10.86
CA LEU A 162 -2.85 6.31 11.03
C LEU A 162 -3.36 5.33 12.10
N LEU A 163 -2.77 4.12 12.22
CA LEU A 163 -3.12 3.17 13.28
C LEU A 163 -2.51 3.56 14.63
N GLU A 164 -1.29 4.07 14.66
CA GLU A 164 -0.63 4.52 15.88
C GLU A 164 -1.41 5.67 16.53
N GLU A 165 -1.85 6.64 15.71
CA GLU A 165 -2.63 7.80 16.15
C GLU A 165 -4.11 7.48 16.41
N ALA A 166 -4.61 6.34 15.92
CA ALA A 166 -5.99 5.92 16.16
C ALA A 166 -6.20 5.55 17.64
N ASN A 167 -6.61 6.55 18.40
CA ASN A 167 -7.22 6.42 19.72
C ASN A 167 -8.74 6.37 19.55
N PHE A 168 -9.37 5.23 19.77
CA PHE A 168 -10.83 5.06 19.67
C PHE A 168 -11.65 5.71 20.79
N GLY A 169 -11.10 6.77 21.41
CA GLY A 169 -11.82 7.61 22.37
C GLY A 169 -12.94 8.42 21.74
N ASP A 170 -13.59 9.27 22.54
CA ASP A 170 -14.79 10.01 22.11
C ASP A 170 -14.55 10.94 20.90
N ASP A 171 -13.36 11.52 20.76
CA ASP A 171 -13.01 12.42 19.64
C ASP A 171 -12.62 11.70 18.34
N PHE A 172 -12.62 10.36 18.33
CA PHE A 172 -12.22 9.57 17.17
C PHE A 172 -13.15 9.81 15.96
N LYS A 173 -12.58 10.34 14.88
CA LYS A 173 -13.28 10.64 13.63
C LYS A 173 -13.20 9.46 12.66
N ALA A 174 -14.08 8.47 12.85
CA ALA A 174 -14.12 7.25 12.05
C ALA A 174 -14.17 7.50 10.53
N GLY A 175 -14.98 8.47 10.09
CA GLY A 175 -15.09 8.81 8.67
C GLY A 175 -13.79 9.36 8.07
N ALA A 176 -13.04 10.16 8.83
CA ALA A 176 -11.74 10.69 8.39
C ALA A 176 -10.70 9.56 8.33
N PHE A 177 -10.63 8.74 9.39
CA PHE A 177 -9.77 7.56 9.44
C PHE A 177 -9.99 6.63 8.24
N VAL A 178 -11.26 6.28 7.95
CA VAL A 178 -11.58 5.40 6.82
C VAL A 178 -11.26 6.04 5.47
N LYS A 179 -11.46 7.35 5.33
CA LYS A 179 -11.11 8.08 4.10
C LYS A 179 -9.61 8.02 3.86
N GLU A 180 -8.81 8.33 4.87
CA GLU A 180 -7.34 8.34 4.78
C GLU A 180 -6.78 6.93 4.55
N TRP A 181 -7.33 5.91 5.22
CA TRP A 181 -6.92 4.51 4.98
C TRP A 181 -7.11 4.09 3.52
N LYS A 182 -8.20 4.52 2.89
CA LYS A 182 -8.56 4.20 1.50
C LYS A 182 -7.82 5.05 0.48
N ASP A 183 -7.04 6.03 0.90
CA ASP A 183 -6.32 6.89 -0.03
C ASP A 183 -5.07 6.16 -0.55
N ASP A 184 -5.22 5.53 -1.70
CA ASP A 184 -4.16 4.88 -2.46
C ASP A 184 -4.23 5.20 -3.96
N SER A 185 -5.08 6.15 -4.36
CA SER A 185 -5.32 6.44 -5.78
C SER A 185 -4.04 6.85 -6.50
N ALA A 186 -3.21 7.69 -5.87
CA ALA A 186 -1.92 8.11 -6.44
C ALA A 186 -0.92 6.95 -6.59
N LEU A 187 -0.88 6.03 -5.62
CA LEU A 187 -0.04 4.83 -5.72
C LEU A 187 -0.49 3.92 -6.86
N ILE A 188 -1.78 3.62 -6.91
CA ILE A 188 -2.35 2.71 -7.91
C ILE A 188 -2.21 3.29 -9.32
N GLU A 189 -2.45 4.59 -9.50
CA GLU A 189 -2.21 5.30 -10.76
C GLU A 189 -0.73 5.19 -11.18
N SER A 190 0.20 5.55 -10.28
CA SER A 190 1.63 5.46 -10.52
C SER A 190 2.09 4.03 -10.88
N MET A 191 1.60 3.01 -10.16
CA MET A 191 1.95 1.62 -10.46
C MET A 191 1.36 1.15 -11.79
N ASN A 192 0.13 1.55 -12.11
CA ASN A 192 -0.50 1.22 -13.40
C ASN A 192 0.28 1.84 -14.57
N ASP A 193 0.69 3.10 -14.46
CA ASP A 193 1.44 3.80 -15.50
C ASP A 193 2.80 3.14 -15.76
N VAL A 194 3.55 2.85 -14.70
CA VAL A 194 4.83 2.15 -14.81
C VAL A 194 4.64 0.77 -15.43
N LEU A 195 3.73 -0.05 -14.88
CA LEU A 195 3.49 -1.41 -15.36
C LEU A 195 2.96 -1.46 -16.80
N ALA A 196 2.14 -0.48 -17.21
CA ALA A 196 1.70 -0.35 -18.60
C ALA A 196 2.88 -0.03 -19.53
N THR A 197 3.77 0.86 -19.08
CA THR A 197 4.95 1.28 -19.85
C THR A 197 5.96 0.14 -20.01
N VAL A 198 6.18 -0.66 -18.97
CA VAL A 198 7.14 -1.77 -19.00
C VAL A 198 6.54 -3.10 -19.45
N LYS A 199 5.24 -3.16 -19.78
CA LYS A 199 4.53 -4.40 -20.13
C LYS A 199 5.23 -5.20 -21.22
N PHE A 200 5.56 -4.57 -22.35
CA PHE A 200 6.28 -5.22 -23.45
C PHE A 200 7.66 -5.75 -23.04
N VAL A 201 8.30 -5.09 -22.08
CA VAL A 201 9.63 -5.44 -21.59
C VAL A 201 9.57 -6.65 -20.65
N MET A 202 8.49 -6.76 -19.88
CA MET A 202 8.17 -7.89 -19.00
C MET A 202 7.73 -9.14 -19.78
N ASP A 203 7.03 -8.97 -20.90
CA ASP A 203 6.53 -10.10 -21.73
C ASP A 203 7.64 -10.76 -22.58
N MET A 204 8.81 -10.13 -22.73
CA MET A 204 10.00 -10.66 -23.42
C MET A 204 10.91 -11.49 -22.50
N VAL A 205 10.32 -12.31 -21.63
CA VAL A 205 11.01 -13.29 -20.75
C VAL A 205 11.00 -14.67 -21.38
#